data_AF-A0A1G1A6G6-F1
#
_entry.id   AF-A0A1G1A6G6-F1
#
_cell.length_a   1.000
_cell.length_b   1.000
_cell.length_c   1.000
_cell.angle_alpha   90.00
_cell.angle_beta   90.00
_cell.angle_gamma   90.00
#
_symmetry.space_group_name_H-M   'P 1'
#
loop_
_entity.id
_entity.type
_entity.pdbx_description
1 polymer ?
#
loop_
_entity_poly.entity_id
_entity_poly.type
_entity_poly.pdbx_seq_one_letter_code
_entity_poly.pdbx_strand_id
1 'polypeptide(L)'
;MKILLDYGTKGIEADIPDENLLTIARQKDESVLDNPQAVLKQSLAKPIGSTPFEDLCKGRSTACIVVSDKTRPVPNQTILPPLFEALDGYHVNTTILVACGMHTPTEGKVLEDMLGRDIVSKYRIVNHLGENEGELKRLGLSGNGTPVVVNRHYVEADLRIVTGFIEPHFMAGFSGGRKAICPGISGAETMKYAHSPELMGAPCSSSGVITGNPFHEFSLEVAKMARVDFMVNVTLRRDKKITGIFAGDLEKAHAEGVAFCNKQARVALPAEADIVLTTNAGYPLDQDFYQTVKGMVSALPAVKRGGTI
;
A
#
# COMPACT_ATOMS: atom_id res chain seq x y z
N MET A 1 25.44 3.79 23.73
CA MET A 1 24.93 4.49 22.53
C MET A 1 23.45 4.85 22.68
N LYS A 2 23.11 6.13 22.49
CA LYS A 2 21.71 6.62 22.50
C LYS A 2 21.03 6.42 21.15
N ILE A 3 19.84 5.83 21.15
CA ILE A 3 19.04 5.52 19.96
C ILE A 3 17.62 6.04 20.18
N LEU A 4 17.13 6.88 19.26
CA LEU A 4 15.73 7.29 19.24
C LEU A 4 14.88 6.24 18.52
N LEU A 5 13.93 5.66 19.23
CA LEU A 5 12.93 4.71 18.76
C LEU A 5 11.63 5.45 18.44
N ASP A 6 11.04 5.18 17.28
CA ASP A 6 9.75 5.77 16.91
C ASP A 6 8.64 5.27 17.85
N TYR A 7 7.93 6.18 18.52
CA TYR A 7 6.84 5.88 19.45
C TYR A 7 5.87 7.07 19.55
N GLY A 8 4.61 6.83 19.21
CA GLY A 8 3.61 7.89 19.03
C GLY A 8 4.14 8.98 18.10
N THR A 9 3.99 10.24 18.50
CA THR A 9 4.47 11.40 17.73
C THR A 9 5.82 11.95 18.21
N LYS A 10 6.40 11.42 19.29
CA LYS A 10 7.57 12.01 19.98
C LYS A 10 8.81 11.12 19.98
N GLY A 11 8.64 9.80 19.91
CA GLY A 11 9.73 8.84 20.08
C GLY A 11 10.13 8.62 21.55
N ILE A 12 10.93 7.58 21.77
CA ILE A 12 11.53 7.21 23.06
C ILE A 12 13.03 7.02 22.85
N GLU A 13 13.86 7.60 23.71
CA GLU A 13 15.31 7.37 23.68
C GLU A 13 15.66 6.13 24.51
N ALA A 14 16.43 5.22 23.92
CA ALA A 14 17.04 4.09 24.60
C ALA A 14 18.57 4.28 24.63
N ASP A 15 19.20 4.06 25.78
CA ASP A 15 20.66 4.04 25.90
C ASP A 15 21.15 2.60 26.04
N ILE A 16 21.86 2.13 25.00
CA ILE A 16 22.33 0.75 24.89
C ILE A 16 23.84 0.73 25.06
N PRO A 17 24.40 0.06 26.08
CA PRO A 17 25.85 -0.07 26.23
C PRO A 17 26.50 -0.64 24.97
N ASP A 18 27.61 -0.05 24.52
CA ASP A 18 28.22 -0.39 23.22
C ASP A 18 28.65 -1.87 23.15
N GLU A 19 29.05 -2.45 24.29
CA GLU A 19 29.37 -3.89 24.43
C GLU A 19 28.18 -4.82 24.15
N ASN A 20 26.95 -4.32 24.28
CA ASN A 20 25.70 -5.07 24.03
C ASN A 20 25.08 -4.74 22.66
N LEU A 21 25.63 -3.78 21.92
CA LEU A 21 25.07 -3.33 20.64
C LEU A 21 25.65 -4.16 19.48
N LEU A 22 24.89 -5.14 19.00
CA LEU A 22 25.28 -5.91 17.82
C LEU A 22 25.28 -5.06 16.54
N THR A 23 24.17 -4.37 16.26
CA THR A 23 24.01 -3.50 15.09
C THR A 23 22.79 -2.60 15.21
N ILE A 24 22.70 -1.58 14.36
CA ILE A 24 21.50 -0.76 14.17
C ILE A 24 21.00 -0.97 12.74
N ALA A 25 19.92 -1.74 12.58
CA ALA A 25 19.30 -1.98 11.29
C ALA A 25 18.33 -0.84 10.95
N ARG A 26 18.63 -0.08 9.90
CA ARG A 26 17.79 1.02 9.40
C ARG A 26 17.62 0.91 7.89
N GLN A 27 16.46 1.38 7.41
CA GLN A 27 16.26 1.64 5.99
C GLN A 27 17.42 2.50 5.46
N LYS A 28 17.93 2.18 4.27
CA LYS A 28 19.01 2.97 3.66
C LYS A 28 18.51 4.37 3.32
N ASP A 29 19.40 5.34 3.48
CA ASP A 29 19.13 6.73 3.10
C ASP A 29 19.13 6.85 1.57
N GLU A 30 17.95 6.72 0.98
CA GLU A 30 17.73 6.95 -0.44
C GLU A 30 17.48 8.44 -0.72
N SER A 31 17.86 8.90 -1.91
CA SER A 31 17.54 10.25 -2.37
C SER A 31 16.03 10.44 -2.50
N VAL A 32 15.55 11.60 -2.06
CA VAL A 32 14.16 12.01 -2.27
C VAL A 32 14.00 12.70 -3.62
N LEU A 33 12.82 12.63 -4.21
CA LEU A 33 12.51 13.36 -5.42
C LEU A 33 12.26 14.85 -5.10
N ASP A 34 12.99 15.75 -5.77
CA ASP A 34 12.86 17.20 -5.56
C ASP A 34 11.50 17.73 -6.01
N ASN A 35 10.98 17.24 -7.14
CA ASN A 35 9.67 17.62 -7.66
C ASN A 35 8.85 16.37 -8.05
N PRO A 36 8.22 15.71 -7.07
CA PRO A 36 7.46 14.48 -7.32
C PRO A 36 6.30 14.68 -8.30
N GLN A 37 5.67 15.85 -8.34
CA GLN A 37 4.57 16.12 -9.28
C GLN A 37 5.08 16.18 -10.73
N ALA A 38 6.22 16.82 -10.98
CA ALA A 38 6.82 16.84 -12.32
C ALA A 38 7.25 15.43 -12.76
N VAL A 39 7.83 14.64 -11.86
CA VAL A 39 8.18 13.24 -12.14
C VAL A 39 6.91 12.43 -12.44
N LEU A 40 5.84 12.59 -11.66
CA LEU A 40 4.58 11.89 -11.92
C LEU A 40 4.00 12.26 -13.28
N LYS A 41 3.97 13.55 -13.67
CA LYS A 41 3.51 13.95 -15.02
C LYS A 41 4.31 13.26 -16.13
N GLN A 42 5.62 13.11 -15.96
CA GLN A 42 6.46 12.34 -16.91
C GLN A 42 6.11 10.85 -16.90
N SER A 43 5.88 10.25 -15.74
CA SER A 43 5.47 8.84 -15.61
C SER A 43 4.08 8.58 -16.20
N LEU A 44 3.15 9.54 -16.17
CA LEU A 44 1.85 9.44 -16.83
C LEU A 44 1.99 9.46 -18.36
N ALA A 45 2.92 10.26 -18.89
CA ALA A 45 3.21 10.34 -20.33
C ALA A 45 4.01 9.14 -20.85
N LYS A 46 4.88 8.55 -20.01
CA LYS A 46 5.72 7.39 -20.34
C LYS A 46 5.61 6.30 -19.26
N PRO A 47 4.46 5.62 -19.17
CA PRO A 47 4.23 4.66 -18.10
C PRO A 47 4.95 3.34 -18.34
N ILE A 48 5.19 2.63 -17.25
CA ILE A 48 5.82 1.32 -17.24
C ILE A 48 4.81 0.29 -17.75
N GLY A 49 5.06 -0.25 -18.94
CA GLY A 49 4.37 -1.43 -19.43
C GLY A 49 2.89 -1.25 -19.81
N SER A 50 2.40 -0.02 -19.88
CA SER A 50 1.04 0.35 -20.33
C SER A 50 1.06 1.42 -21.42
N THR A 51 -0.09 1.74 -21.99
CA THR A 51 -0.25 2.93 -22.84
C THR A 51 -0.22 4.22 -21.99
N PRO A 52 0.15 5.38 -22.58
CA PRO A 52 0.10 6.68 -21.91
C PRO A 52 -1.25 6.94 -21.24
N PHE A 53 -1.22 7.60 -20.08
CA PHE A 53 -2.42 7.80 -19.27
C PHE A 53 -3.49 8.62 -19.99
N GLU A 54 -3.09 9.65 -20.75
CA GLU A 54 -4.03 10.45 -21.54
C GLU A 54 -4.78 9.63 -22.60
N ASP A 55 -4.13 8.62 -23.19
CA ASP A 55 -4.79 7.75 -24.15
C ASP A 55 -5.84 6.85 -23.48
N LEU A 56 -5.63 6.51 -22.21
CA LEU A 56 -6.63 5.77 -21.41
C LEU A 56 -7.85 6.64 -21.06
N CYS A 57 -7.67 7.95 -20.92
CA CYS A 57 -8.75 8.91 -20.62
C CYS A 57 -9.70 9.13 -21.81
N LYS A 58 -9.20 9.03 -23.05
CA LYS A 58 -9.99 9.31 -24.27
C LYS A 58 -11.23 8.42 -24.35
N GLY A 59 -12.39 9.04 -24.52
CA GLY A 59 -13.67 8.36 -24.68
C GLY A 59 -14.23 7.73 -23.40
N ARG A 60 -13.66 8.02 -22.23
CA ARG A 60 -14.18 7.58 -20.93
C ARG A 60 -15.11 8.64 -20.36
N SER A 61 -16.20 8.20 -19.73
CA SER A 61 -17.12 9.11 -19.04
C SER A 61 -16.86 9.15 -17.54
N THR A 62 -16.42 8.02 -16.98
CA THR A 62 -16.21 7.85 -15.54
C THR A 62 -14.87 7.24 -15.19
N ALA A 63 -14.28 7.68 -14.08
CA ALA A 63 -13.12 7.07 -13.48
C ALA A 63 -13.34 6.77 -11.99
N CYS A 64 -12.77 5.68 -11.50
CA CYS A 64 -12.65 5.40 -10.08
C CYS A 64 -11.17 5.33 -9.70
N ILE A 65 -10.75 6.18 -8.76
CA ILE A 65 -9.40 6.16 -8.20
C ILE A 65 -9.46 5.59 -6.79
N VAL A 66 -8.81 4.43 -6.60
CA VAL A 66 -8.66 3.83 -5.28
C VAL A 66 -7.50 4.50 -4.53
N VAL A 67 -7.75 4.96 -3.32
CA VAL A 67 -6.76 5.57 -2.41
C VAL A 67 -6.68 4.76 -1.13
N SER A 68 -5.49 4.67 -0.52
CA SER A 68 -5.34 4.02 0.79
C SER A 68 -6.05 4.82 1.89
N ASP A 69 -6.47 4.14 2.96
CA ASP A 69 -7.13 4.75 4.12
C ASP A 69 -6.16 5.47 5.07
N LYS A 70 -6.71 6.01 6.17
CA LYS A 70 -5.99 6.73 7.24
C LYS A 70 -4.86 5.96 7.91
N THR A 71 -4.77 4.64 7.73
CA THR A 71 -3.71 3.82 8.33
C THR A 71 -2.42 3.86 7.51
N ARG A 72 -2.42 4.50 6.33
CA ARG A 72 -1.29 4.50 5.39
C ARG A 72 -0.74 5.91 5.16
N PRO A 73 0.60 6.08 5.11
CA PRO A 73 1.24 7.38 4.92
C PRO A 73 1.34 7.77 3.44
N VAL A 74 0.31 7.51 2.63
CA VAL A 74 0.36 7.83 1.20
C VAL A 74 0.28 9.35 1.01
N PRO A 75 1.22 9.99 0.29
CA PRO A 75 1.21 11.43 0.04
C PRO A 75 0.17 11.80 -1.03
N ASN A 76 -1.12 11.57 -0.74
CA ASN A 76 -2.23 11.76 -1.67
C ASN A 76 -2.31 13.18 -2.22
N GLN A 77 -2.08 14.20 -1.38
CA GLN A 77 -2.03 15.61 -1.77
C GLN A 77 -0.95 15.91 -2.84
N THR A 78 0.06 15.04 -2.96
CA THR A 78 1.10 15.15 -3.99
C THR A 78 0.76 14.35 -5.25
N ILE A 79 0.25 13.13 -5.11
CA ILE A 79 0.08 12.21 -6.26
C ILE A 79 -1.26 12.33 -6.98
N LEU A 80 -2.31 12.79 -6.29
CA LEU A 80 -3.64 12.91 -6.91
C LEU A 80 -3.79 14.11 -7.86
N PRO A 81 -3.22 15.31 -7.60
CA PRO A 81 -3.43 16.44 -8.48
C PRO A 81 -3.03 16.21 -9.95
N PRO A 82 -1.86 15.59 -10.27
CA PRO A 82 -1.53 15.30 -11.67
C PRO A 82 -2.48 14.31 -12.36
N LEU A 83 -3.03 13.34 -11.61
CA LEU A 83 -4.05 12.41 -12.12
C LEU A 83 -5.35 13.15 -12.44
N PHE A 84 -5.80 14.01 -11.52
CA PHE A 84 -7.00 14.81 -11.69
C PHE A 84 -6.88 15.83 -12.83
N GLU A 85 -5.72 16.50 -12.97
CA GLU A 85 -5.46 17.41 -14.09
C GLU A 85 -5.65 16.71 -15.44
N ALA A 86 -5.11 15.49 -15.58
CA ALA A 86 -5.29 14.69 -16.79
C ALA A 86 -6.75 14.25 -17.00
N LEU A 87 -7.44 13.76 -15.96
CA LEU A 87 -8.83 13.30 -16.07
C LEU A 87 -9.81 14.44 -16.36
N ASP A 88 -9.66 15.57 -15.68
CA ASP A 88 -10.48 16.77 -15.85
C ASP A 88 -10.32 17.37 -17.25
N GLY A 89 -9.10 17.32 -17.82
CA GLY A 89 -8.82 17.76 -19.18
C GLY A 89 -9.59 16.98 -20.26
N TYR A 90 -10.03 15.76 -19.94
CA TYR A 90 -10.90 14.94 -20.80
C TYR A 90 -12.36 14.86 -20.27
N HIS A 91 -12.72 15.70 -19.30
CA HIS A 91 -14.05 15.76 -18.69
C HIS A 91 -14.52 14.43 -18.08
N VAL A 92 -13.59 13.61 -17.58
CA VAL A 92 -13.90 12.31 -16.96
C VAL A 92 -14.41 12.52 -15.53
N ASN A 93 -15.64 12.11 -15.26
CA ASN A 93 -16.22 12.22 -13.92
C ASN A 93 -15.55 11.24 -12.96
N THR A 94 -14.89 11.76 -11.92
CA THR A 94 -14.02 10.95 -11.06
C THR A 94 -14.61 10.73 -9.67
N THR A 95 -14.66 9.46 -9.25
CA THR A 95 -14.96 9.04 -7.88
C THR A 95 -13.69 8.56 -7.19
N ILE A 96 -13.42 9.07 -5.99
CA ILE A 96 -12.37 8.57 -5.11
C ILE A 96 -12.98 7.47 -4.23
N LEU A 97 -12.37 6.29 -4.23
CA LEU A 97 -12.76 5.18 -3.38
C LEU A 97 -11.68 4.91 -2.33
N VAL A 98 -11.99 5.15 -1.06
CA VAL A 98 -11.07 4.88 0.05
C VAL A 98 -11.07 3.39 0.36
N ALA A 99 -9.91 2.77 0.22
CA ALA A 99 -9.65 1.35 0.43
C ALA A 99 -9.52 0.99 1.92
N CYS A 100 -10.64 0.99 2.64
CA CYS A 100 -10.69 0.67 4.06
C CYS A 100 -10.47 -0.82 4.36
N GLY A 101 -10.66 -1.73 3.39
CA GLY A 101 -10.80 -3.15 3.66
C GLY A 101 -11.90 -3.40 4.70
N MET A 102 -11.50 -3.85 5.90
CA MET A 102 -12.38 -4.04 7.07
C MET A 102 -12.19 -2.99 8.18
N HIS A 103 -11.44 -1.92 7.92
CA HIS A 103 -11.25 -0.85 8.88
C HIS A 103 -12.46 0.08 8.94
N THR A 104 -12.52 0.88 10.01
CA THR A 104 -13.52 1.95 10.13
C THR A 104 -13.33 2.99 9.02
N PRO A 105 -14.43 3.56 8.49
CA PRO A 105 -14.36 4.62 7.49
C PRO A 105 -13.41 5.78 7.83
N THR A 106 -12.89 6.43 6.79
CA THR A 106 -12.10 7.65 6.91
C THR A 106 -13.00 8.85 6.58
N GLU A 107 -13.27 9.69 7.58
CA GLU A 107 -14.27 10.76 7.49
C GLU A 107 -13.79 12.05 8.17
N GLY A 108 -14.52 13.14 7.93
CA GLY A 108 -14.33 14.45 8.57
C GLY A 108 -12.90 14.98 8.44
N LYS A 109 -12.34 15.48 9.54
CA LYS A 109 -11.01 16.10 9.57
C LYS A 109 -9.90 15.14 9.15
N VAL A 110 -10.00 13.85 9.47
CA VAL A 110 -9.00 12.84 9.08
C VAL A 110 -8.96 12.67 7.56
N LEU A 111 -10.14 12.70 6.91
CA LEU A 111 -10.24 12.66 5.45
C LEU A 111 -9.65 13.92 4.81
N GLU A 112 -9.95 15.11 5.36
CA GLU A 112 -9.34 16.37 4.91
C GLU A 112 -7.82 16.40 5.08
N ASP A 113 -7.29 15.86 6.18
CA ASP A 113 -5.84 15.76 6.39
C ASP A 113 -5.19 14.79 5.41
N MET A 114 -5.87 13.68 5.12
CA MET A 114 -5.39 12.66 4.20
C MET A 114 -5.39 13.12 2.75
N LEU A 115 -6.47 13.77 2.28
CA LEU A 115 -6.67 14.11 0.86
C LEU A 115 -6.46 15.58 0.54
N GLY A 116 -6.51 16.48 1.53
CA GLY A 116 -6.55 17.92 1.33
C GLY A 116 -7.98 18.44 1.10
N ARG A 117 -8.28 19.60 1.69
CA ARG A 117 -9.61 20.24 1.62
C ARG A 117 -10.10 20.49 0.18
N ASP A 118 -9.21 20.86 -0.73
CA ASP A 118 -9.58 21.16 -2.11
C ASP A 118 -10.05 19.91 -2.86
N ILE A 119 -9.40 18.76 -2.61
CA ILE A 119 -9.82 17.48 -3.20
C ILE A 119 -11.15 17.05 -2.61
N VAL A 120 -11.31 17.16 -1.29
CA VAL A 120 -12.56 16.77 -0.59
C VAL A 120 -13.75 17.61 -1.04
N SER A 121 -13.57 18.90 -1.34
CA SER A 121 -14.66 19.77 -1.79
C SER A 121 -15.05 19.57 -3.26
N LYS A 122 -14.14 19.05 -4.09
CA LYS A 122 -14.32 18.96 -5.55
C LYS A 122 -14.78 17.58 -6.04
N TYR A 123 -14.31 16.50 -5.41
CA TYR A 123 -14.55 15.13 -5.91
C TYR A 123 -15.51 14.36 -5.03
N ARG A 124 -16.29 13.46 -5.66
CA ARG A 124 -17.09 12.48 -4.93
C ARG A 124 -16.15 11.49 -4.24
N ILE A 125 -16.29 11.34 -2.92
CA ILE A 125 -15.54 10.37 -2.12
C ILE A 125 -16.49 9.32 -1.55
N VAL A 126 -16.10 8.06 -1.67
CA VAL A 126 -16.81 6.91 -1.10
C VAL A 126 -15.83 6.11 -0.23
N ASN A 127 -16.26 5.72 0.97
CA ASN A 127 -15.53 4.75 1.78
C ASN A 127 -15.97 3.35 1.40
N HIS A 128 -15.03 2.43 1.16
CA HIS A 128 -15.39 1.04 0.98
C HIS A 128 -15.89 0.43 2.31
N LEU A 129 -17.01 -0.27 2.24
CA LEU A 129 -17.57 -1.04 3.33
C LEU A 129 -17.63 -2.53 2.94
N GLY A 130 -16.64 -3.32 3.36
CA GLY A 130 -16.48 -4.72 2.95
C GLY A 130 -17.63 -5.66 3.33
N GLU A 131 -18.48 -5.25 4.28
CA GLU A 131 -19.65 -6.00 4.74
C GLU A 131 -20.98 -5.50 4.13
N ASN A 132 -20.98 -4.38 3.41
CA ASN A 132 -22.19 -3.83 2.80
C ASN A 132 -22.45 -4.45 1.42
N GLU A 133 -23.19 -5.56 1.38
CA GLU A 133 -23.51 -6.28 0.14
C GLU A 133 -24.13 -5.40 -0.97
N GLY A 134 -24.89 -4.36 -0.63
CA GLY A 134 -25.52 -3.45 -1.61
C GLY A 134 -24.52 -2.62 -2.43
N GLU A 135 -23.32 -2.42 -1.89
CA GLU A 135 -22.21 -1.71 -2.54
C GLU A 135 -21.19 -2.64 -3.19
N LEU A 136 -21.44 -3.94 -3.18
CA LEU A 136 -20.53 -4.95 -3.70
C LEU A 136 -21.07 -5.58 -4.99
N LYS A 137 -20.15 -6.06 -5.81
CA LYS A 137 -20.45 -6.80 -7.03
C LYS A 137 -19.60 -8.06 -7.09
N ARG A 138 -20.27 -9.19 -7.32
CA ARG A 138 -19.61 -10.47 -7.54
C ARG A 138 -19.07 -10.53 -8.97
N LEU A 139 -17.79 -10.84 -9.10
CA LEU A 139 -17.09 -10.96 -10.38
C LEU A 139 -16.96 -12.42 -10.85
N GLY A 140 -17.19 -13.37 -9.96
CA GLY A 140 -17.14 -14.80 -10.24
C GLY A 140 -16.50 -15.58 -9.10
N LEU A 141 -15.87 -16.69 -9.45
CA LEU A 141 -15.04 -17.50 -8.58
C LEU A 141 -13.59 -17.39 -9.04
N SER A 142 -12.67 -17.34 -8.07
CA SER A 142 -11.23 -17.53 -8.31
C SER A 142 -10.93 -19.00 -8.64
N GLY A 143 -9.69 -19.29 -9.03
CA GLY A 143 -9.23 -20.62 -9.45
C GLY A 143 -9.36 -21.70 -8.38
N ASN A 144 -9.41 -21.30 -7.10
CA ASN A 144 -9.66 -22.21 -5.97
C ASN A 144 -11.14 -22.29 -5.54
N GLY A 145 -12.06 -21.65 -6.28
CA GLY A 145 -13.48 -21.63 -5.97
C GLY A 145 -13.92 -20.56 -4.98
N THR A 146 -13.04 -19.67 -4.52
CA THR A 146 -13.42 -18.57 -3.60
C THR A 146 -14.21 -17.49 -4.36
N PRO A 147 -15.37 -17.04 -3.86
CA PRO A 147 -16.08 -15.89 -4.41
C PRO A 147 -15.21 -14.63 -4.46
N VAL A 148 -15.16 -14.01 -5.64
CA VAL A 148 -14.51 -12.72 -5.83
C VAL A 148 -15.56 -11.63 -5.86
N VAL A 149 -15.55 -10.79 -4.83
CA VAL A 149 -16.53 -9.74 -4.56
C VAL A 149 -15.78 -8.43 -4.33
N VAL A 150 -16.07 -7.41 -5.12
CA VAL A 150 -15.35 -6.12 -5.13
C VAL A 150 -16.34 -4.96 -5.13
N ASN A 151 -15.93 -3.80 -4.61
CA ASN A 151 -16.77 -2.59 -4.60
C ASN A 151 -17.32 -2.25 -6.00
N ARG A 152 -18.64 -2.09 -6.09
CA ARG A 152 -19.36 -1.83 -7.34
C ARG A 152 -18.96 -0.53 -8.01
N HIS A 153 -18.68 0.53 -7.23
CA HIS A 153 -18.27 1.82 -7.75
C HIS A 153 -16.96 1.73 -8.56
N TYR A 154 -16.08 0.82 -8.19
CA TYR A 154 -14.85 0.56 -8.92
C TYR A 154 -15.11 -0.24 -10.20
N VAL A 155 -15.81 -1.38 -10.09
CA VAL A 155 -16.00 -2.30 -11.23
C VAL A 155 -17.04 -1.82 -12.24
N GLU A 156 -17.80 -0.79 -11.93
CA GLU A 156 -18.76 -0.15 -12.85
C GLU A 156 -18.15 1.09 -13.55
N ALA A 157 -16.99 1.59 -13.10
CA ALA A 157 -16.31 2.71 -13.75
C ALA A 157 -15.65 2.31 -15.10
N ASP A 158 -15.62 3.26 -16.04
CA ASP A 158 -15.01 3.06 -17.36
C ASP A 158 -13.48 2.94 -17.25
N LEU A 159 -12.87 3.77 -16.40
CA LEU A 159 -11.45 3.79 -16.11
C LEU A 159 -11.18 3.50 -14.63
N ARG A 160 -10.31 2.53 -14.35
CA ARG A 160 -10.10 1.98 -13.00
C ARG A 160 -8.65 2.10 -12.58
N ILE A 161 -8.41 2.98 -11.62
CA ILE A 161 -7.07 3.41 -11.22
C ILE A 161 -6.84 3.04 -9.78
N VAL A 162 -5.64 2.52 -9.47
CA VAL A 162 -5.24 2.26 -8.09
C VAL A 162 -4.02 3.10 -7.72
N THR A 163 -4.08 3.70 -6.52
CA THR A 163 -2.98 4.48 -5.96
C THR A 163 -2.53 3.91 -4.62
N GLY A 164 -1.32 4.26 -4.20
CA GLY A 164 -0.78 3.79 -2.93
C GLY A 164 0.72 3.95 -2.84
N PHE A 165 1.33 3.19 -1.94
CA PHE A 165 2.78 3.12 -1.79
C PHE A 165 3.23 1.68 -1.62
N ILE A 166 4.52 1.43 -1.87
CA ILE A 166 5.17 0.13 -1.79
C ILE A 166 6.12 0.12 -0.59
N GLU A 167 5.85 -0.78 0.34
CA GLU A 167 6.66 -1.12 1.50
C GLU A 167 6.70 -2.65 1.67
N PRO A 168 7.71 -3.22 2.34
CA PRO A 168 7.65 -4.61 2.77
C PRO A 168 6.39 -4.85 3.61
N HIS A 169 5.73 -6.00 3.41
CA HIS A 169 4.52 -6.36 4.11
C HIS A 169 4.61 -7.78 4.65
N PHE A 170 4.46 -7.92 5.97
CA PHE A 170 4.73 -9.13 6.76
C PHE A 170 4.18 -10.46 6.21
N MET A 171 3.07 -10.44 5.46
CA MET A 171 2.50 -11.63 4.81
C MET A 171 2.43 -11.57 3.28
N ALA A 172 2.49 -10.37 2.69
CA ALA A 172 2.13 -10.17 1.28
C ALA A 172 3.36 -9.98 0.39
N GLY A 173 4.57 -10.15 0.93
CA GLY A 173 5.80 -9.68 0.33
C GLY A 173 5.93 -8.17 0.46
N PHE A 174 5.15 -7.46 -0.34
CA PHE A 174 5.10 -6.00 -0.40
C PHE A 174 3.66 -5.48 -0.44
N SER A 175 3.43 -4.24 -0.01
CA SER A 175 2.17 -3.51 -0.20
C SER A 175 2.01 -3.04 -1.66
N GLY A 176 1.09 -2.12 -1.92
CA GLY A 176 0.88 -1.56 -3.25
C GLY A 176 0.23 -2.50 -4.28
N GLY A 177 0.01 -1.96 -5.48
CA GLY A 177 -0.60 -2.64 -6.62
C GLY A 177 -1.89 -3.36 -6.25
N ARG A 178 -1.90 -4.68 -6.47
CA ARG A 178 -3.05 -5.56 -6.22
C ARG A 178 -3.68 -5.42 -4.82
N LYS A 179 -2.92 -4.97 -3.81
CA LYS A 179 -3.46 -4.77 -2.44
C LYS A 179 -4.51 -3.67 -2.34
N ALA A 180 -4.52 -2.71 -3.27
CA ALA A 180 -5.58 -1.73 -3.36
C ALA A 180 -6.94 -2.38 -3.68
N ILE A 181 -6.94 -3.52 -4.38
CA ILE A 181 -8.14 -4.32 -4.66
C ILE A 181 -8.38 -5.33 -3.55
N CYS A 182 -7.43 -6.24 -3.32
CA CYS A 182 -7.52 -7.28 -2.30
C CYS A 182 -6.34 -7.15 -1.31
N PRO A 183 -6.58 -6.64 -0.09
CA PRO A 183 -7.87 -6.52 0.58
C PRO A 183 -8.63 -5.21 0.37
N GLY A 184 -8.01 -4.18 -0.21
CA GLY A 184 -8.43 -2.78 -0.03
C GLY A 184 -9.90 -2.46 -0.31
N ILE A 185 -10.48 -3.04 -1.36
CA ILE A 185 -11.89 -2.83 -1.76
C ILE A 185 -12.65 -4.15 -1.99
N SER A 186 -12.20 -5.23 -1.33
CA SER A 186 -12.77 -6.57 -1.43
C SER A 186 -13.85 -6.81 -0.38
N GLY A 187 -14.94 -7.47 -0.79
CA GLY A 187 -16.01 -7.88 0.11
C GLY A 187 -15.58 -8.96 1.12
N ALA A 188 -16.37 -9.11 2.17
CA ALA A 188 -16.10 -10.02 3.28
C ALA A 188 -15.88 -11.48 2.86
N GLU A 189 -16.59 -11.97 1.85
CA GLU A 189 -16.40 -13.33 1.33
C GLU A 189 -14.99 -13.57 0.78
N THR A 190 -14.50 -12.66 -0.07
CA THR A 190 -13.15 -12.72 -0.62
C THR A 190 -12.11 -12.56 0.48
N MET A 191 -12.38 -11.67 1.43
CA MET A 191 -11.49 -11.37 2.55
C MET A 191 -11.29 -12.53 3.51
N LYS A 192 -12.33 -13.34 3.75
CA LYS A 192 -12.24 -14.56 4.58
C LYS A 192 -11.19 -15.54 4.06
N TYR A 193 -11.10 -15.73 2.75
CA TYR A 193 -10.04 -16.57 2.18
C TYR A 193 -8.69 -15.85 2.18
N ALA A 194 -8.64 -14.56 1.81
CA ALA A 194 -7.41 -13.77 1.81
C ALA A 194 -6.68 -13.82 3.17
N HIS A 195 -7.44 -13.86 4.28
CA HIS A 195 -6.91 -13.94 5.66
C HIS A 195 -7.16 -15.32 6.31
N SER A 196 -7.28 -16.36 5.49
CA SER A 196 -7.44 -17.73 5.99
C SER A 196 -6.14 -18.25 6.62
N PRO A 197 -6.21 -19.23 7.54
CA PRO A 197 -5.03 -19.93 8.05
C PRO A 197 -4.17 -20.56 6.95
N GLU A 198 -4.79 -21.00 5.84
CA GLU A 198 -4.10 -21.56 4.69
C GLU A 198 -3.15 -20.54 4.05
N LEU A 199 -3.65 -19.34 3.73
CA LEU A 199 -2.81 -18.30 3.15
C LEU A 199 -1.85 -17.67 4.16
N MET A 200 -2.34 -17.33 5.36
CA MET A 200 -1.53 -16.64 6.37
C MET A 200 -0.46 -17.54 6.99
N GLY A 201 -0.74 -18.84 7.13
CA GLY A 201 0.17 -19.82 7.72
C GLY A 201 1.20 -20.39 6.75
N ALA A 202 1.08 -20.10 5.46
CA ALA A 202 2.06 -20.56 4.47
C ALA A 202 3.44 -19.92 4.75
N PRO A 203 4.53 -20.70 4.83
CA PRO A 203 5.86 -20.16 5.12
C PRO A 203 6.35 -19.08 4.14
N CYS A 204 5.87 -19.11 2.89
CA CYS A 204 6.18 -18.14 1.84
C CYS A 204 5.28 -16.89 1.87
N SER A 205 4.21 -16.86 2.66
CA SER A 205 3.43 -15.65 2.97
C SER A 205 4.21 -14.80 3.98
N SER A 206 5.30 -14.21 3.51
CA SER A 206 6.28 -13.52 4.34
C SER A 206 6.69 -12.17 3.74
N SER A 207 7.34 -11.34 4.55
CA SER A 207 7.90 -10.06 4.13
C SER A 207 8.96 -10.25 3.05
N GLY A 208 8.91 -9.45 1.99
CA GLY A 208 9.89 -9.50 0.90
C GLY A 208 9.71 -10.66 -0.11
N VAL A 209 8.75 -11.57 0.09
CA VAL A 209 8.52 -12.74 -0.79
C VAL A 209 7.33 -12.48 -1.72
N ILE A 210 7.58 -12.46 -3.04
CA ILE A 210 6.55 -12.33 -4.09
C ILE A 210 6.32 -13.65 -4.81
N THR A 211 7.38 -14.26 -5.36
CA THR A 211 7.29 -15.52 -6.10
C THR A 211 6.89 -16.66 -5.17
N GLY A 212 5.83 -17.39 -5.51
CA GLY A 212 5.32 -18.50 -4.71
C GLY A 212 4.63 -18.06 -3.42
N ASN A 213 4.37 -16.76 -3.22
CA ASN A 213 3.60 -16.27 -2.08
C ASN A 213 2.10 -16.41 -2.41
N PRO A 214 1.37 -17.32 -1.75
CA PRO A 214 -0.02 -17.61 -2.13
C PRO A 214 -0.95 -16.44 -1.79
N PHE A 215 -0.64 -15.62 -0.78
CA PHE A 215 -1.38 -14.39 -0.55
C PHE A 215 -1.22 -13.41 -1.71
N HIS A 216 0.00 -13.23 -2.21
CA HIS A 216 0.26 -12.37 -3.37
C HIS A 216 -0.49 -12.88 -4.61
N GLU A 217 -0.40 -14.17 -4.90
CA GLU A 217 -1.00 -14.81 -6.07
C GLU A 217 -2.54 -14.68 -6.07
N PHE A 218 -3.18 -15.01 -4.94
CA PHE A 218 -4.62 -14.83 -4.79
C PHE A 218 -5.04 -13.35 -4.91
N SER A 219 -4.33 -12.44 -4.24
CA SER A 219 -4.64 -11.01 -4.32
C SER A 219 -4.49 -10.45 -5.74
N LEU A 220 -3.51 -10.96 -6.49
CA LEU A 220 -3.27 -10.58 -7.88
C LEU A 220 -4.35 -11.14 -8.81
N GLU A 221 -4.79 -12.37 -8.60
CA GLU A 221 -5.92 -12.95 -9.32
C GLU A 221 -7.19 -12.11 -9.14
N VAL A 222 -7.52 -11.75 -7.90
CA VAL A 222 -8.66 -10.86 -7.59
C VAL A 222 -8.53 -9.51 -8.32
N ALA A 223 -7.33 -8.91 -8.31
CA ALA A 223 -7.09 -7.65 -9.01
C ALA A 223 -7.23 -7.77 -10.54
N LYS A 224 -6.81 -8.90 -11.13
CA LYS A 224 -6.99 -9.18 -12.56
C LYS A 224 -8.47 -9.33 -12.92
N MET A 225 -9.24 -10.05 -12.10
CA MET A 225 -10.69 -10.17 -12.28
C MET A 225 -11.40 -8.81 -12.16
N ALA A 226 -10.94 -7.94 -11.25
CA ALA A 226 -11.47 -6.59 -11.07
C ALA A 226 -11.10 -5.62 -12.21
N ARG A 227 -10.06 -5.95 -12.99
CA ARG A 227 -9.40 -5.09 -13.99
C ARG A 227 -8.80 -3.83 -13.34
N VAL A 228 -7.49 -3.66 -13.48
CA VAL A 228 -6.80 -2.41 -13.14
C VAL A 228 -6.27 -1.84 -14.44
N ASP A 229 -6.76 -0.66 -14.83
CA ASP A 229 -6.37 -0.01 -16.09
C ASP A 229 -5.05 0.76 -15.92
N PHE A 230 -4.79 1.30 -14.71
CA PHE A 230 -3.57 2.02 -14.41
C PHE A 230 -3.25 2.02 -12.92
N MET A 231 -1.98 1.89 -12.56
CA MET A 231 -1.48 2.02 -11.19
C MET A 231 -0.62 3.28 -11.06
N VAL A 232 -0.69 3.97 -9.93
CA VAL A 232 0.34 4.92 -9.47
C VAL A 232 0.75 4.56 -8.06
N ASN A 233 1.97 4.06 -7.86
CA ASN A 233 2.51 3.77 -6.55
C ASN A 233 3.81 4.52 -6.30
N VAL A 234 4.08 4.83 -5.05
CA VAL A 234 5.31 5.50 -4.63
C VAL A 234 6.09 4.67 -3.63
N THR A 235 7.38 4.91 -3.51
CA THR A 235 8.18 4.47 -2.35
C THR A 235 8.50 5.66 -1.47
N LEU A 236 8.65 5.41 -0.17
CA LEU A 236 8.86 6.45 0.83
C LEU A 236 10.13 6.21 1.62
N ARG A 237 10.76 7.31 2.04
CA ARG A 237 11.78 7.32 3.10
C ARG A 237 11.10 7.41 4.47
N ARG A 238 11.84 7.16 5.56
CA ARG A 238 11.36 7.28 6.95
C ARG A 238 10.66 8.61 7.26
N ASP A 239 11.07 9.72 6.65
CA ASP A 239 10.43 11.04 6.80
C ASP A 239 9.20 11.24 5.90
N LYS A 240 8.65 10.15 5.34
CA LYS A 240 7.46 10.10 4.48
C LYS A 240 7.61 10.87 3.15
N LYS A 241 8.85 11.24 2.78
CA LYS A 241 9.16 11.84 1.47
C LYS A 241 9.26 10.78 0.39
N ILE A 242 8.82 11.13 -0.82
CA ILE A 242 8.80 10.23 -1.98
C ILE A 242 10.23 10.00 -2.48
N THR A 243 10.60 8.73 -2.62
CA THR A 243 11.90 8.29 -3.18
C THR A 243 11.78 7.75 -4.60
N GLY A 244 10.59 7.32 -5.01
CA GLY A 244 10.33 6.79 -6.34
C GLY A 244 8.84 6.83 -6.68
N ILE A 245 8.52 6.91 -7.98
CA ILE A 245 7.17 6.88 -8.53
C ILE A 245 7.13 5.83 -9.63
N PHE A 246 6.16 4.93 -9.54
CA PHE A 246 5.98 3.79 -10.43
C PHE A 246 4.55 3.83 -10.94
N ALA A 247 4.39 4.21 -12.21
CA ALA A 247 3.08 4.39 -12.83
C ALA A 247 2.97 3.57 -14.11
N GLY A 248 1.83 2.90 -14.30
CA GLY A 248 1.57 2.10 -15.49
C GLY A 248 0.81 0.81 -15.22
N ASP A 249 1.23 -0.26 -15.86
CA ASP A 249 0.66 -1.59 -15.73
C ASP A 249 0.75 -2.11 -14.29
N LEU A 250 -0.30 -2.81 -13.85
CA LEU A 250 -0.43 -3.31 -12.48
C LEU A 250 0.75 -4.17 -12.05
N GLU A 251 1.20 -5.10 -12.90
CA GLU A 251 2.23 -6.07 -12.54
C GLU A 251 3.62 -5.51 -12.79
N LYS A 252 3.86 -4.93 -13.97
CA LYS A 252 5.18 -4.44 -14.37
C LYS A 252 5.62 -3.24 -13.54
N ALA A 253 4.77 -2.23 -13.38
CA ALA A 253 5.11 -1.06 -12.57
C ALA A 253 5.25 -1.44 -11.09
N HIS A 254 4.45 -2.40 -10.60
CA HIS A 254 4.57 -2.88 -9.22
C HIS A 254 5.88 -3.65 -9.01
N ALA A 255 6.27 -4.50 -9.96
CA ALA A 255 7.52 -5.24 -9.90
C ALA A 255 8.75 -4.31 -9.87
N GLU A 256 8.76 -3.24 -10.67
CA GLU A 256 9.83 -2.22 -10.63
C GLU A 256 9.88 -1.50 -9.28
N GLY A 257 8.71 -1.09 -8.76
CA GLY A 257 8.62 -0.46 -7.45
C GLY A 257 9.02 -1.39 -6.30
N VAL A 258 8.70 -2.68 -6.39
CA VAL A 258 9.13 -3.72 -5.45
C VAL A 258 10.65 -3.87 -5.50
N ALA A 259 11.26 -3.94 -6.69
CA ALA A 259 12.70 -4.07 -6.82
C ALA A 259 13.43 -2.86 -6.19
N PHE A 260 12.93 -1.65 -6.44
CA PHE A 260 13.44 -0.43 -5.83
C PHE A 260 13.28 -0.44 -4.30
N CYS A 261 12.06 -0.70 -3.81
CA CYS A 261 11.75 -0.75 -2.38
C CYS A 261 12.61 -1.80 -1.66
N ASN A 262 12.81 -2.98 -2.26
CA ASN A 262 13.62 -4.04 -1.69
C ASN A 262 15.09 -3.61 -1.52
N LYS A 263 15.67 -2.93 -2.51
CA LYS A 263 17.03 -2.39 -2.41
C LYS A 263 17.16 -1.39 -1.25
N GLN A 264 16.13 -0.55 -1.08
CA GLN A 264 16.05 0.51 -0.06
C GLN A 264 15.83 -0.05 1.36
N ALA A 265 14.91 -1.01 1.51
CA ALA A 265 14.44 -1.49 2.81
C ALA A 265 15.20 -2.71 3.35
N ARG A 266 15.88 -3.49 2.48
CA ARG A 266 16.59 -4.69 2.92
C ARG A 266 17.93 -4.36 3.58
N VAL A 267 18.09 -4.82 4.80
CA VAL A 267 19.30 -4.68 5.62
C VAL A 267 19.88 -6.05 5.90
N ALA A 268 21.19 -6.20 5.70
CA ALA A 268 21.92 -7.40 6.10
C ALA A 268 22.36 -7.25 7.55
N LEU A 269 22.13 -8.29 8.36
CA LEU A 269 22.58 -8.34 9.74
C LEU A 269 23.85 -9.19 9.85
N PRO A 270 24.80 -8.85 10.74
CA PRO A 270 26.01 -9.64 10.93
C PRO A 270 25.71 -11.03 11.53
N ALA A 271 24.69 -11.13 12.37
CA ALA A 271 24.17 -12.36 12.97
C ALA A 271 22.76 -12.10 13.53
N GLU A 272 22.06 -13.16 13.93
CA GLU A 272 20.87 -13.06 14.79
C GLU A 272 21.27 -12.59 16.21
N ALA A 273 20.43 -11.77 16.84
CA ALA A 273 20.63 -11.22 18.18
C ALA A 273 19.84 -12.00 19.25
N ASP A 274 20.32 -11.97 20.50
CA ASP A 274 19.58 -12.51 21.64
C ASP A 274 18.39 -11.63 22.05
N ILE A 275 18.51 -10.30 21.83
CA ILE A 275 17.48 -9.29 22.09
C ILE A 275 17.38 -8.37 20.87
N VAL A 276 16.17 -8.15 20.35
CA VAL A 276 15.90 -7.21 19.25
C VAL A 276 14.92 -6.13 19.71
N LEU A 277 15.39 -4.89 19.80
CA LEU A 277 14.50 -3.74 20.01
C LEU A 277 13.94 -3.27 18.65
N THR A 278 12.62 -3.25 18.53
CA THR A 278 11.91 -2.82 17.31
C THR A 278 10.77 -1.86 17.65
N THR A 279 10.21 -1.21 16.63
CA THR A 279 9.04 -0.34 16.78
C THR A 279 8.03 -0.62 15.66
N ASN A 280 6.87 0.04 15.73
CA ASN A 280 5.92 0.06 14.62
C ASN A 280 5.89 1.41 13.89
N ALA A 281 7.05 2.06 13.78
CA ALA A 281 7.28 3.29 13.01
C ALA A 281 6.47 4.53 13.47
N GLY A 282 6.02 4.57 14.72
CA GLY A 282 5.33 5.72 15.31
C GLY A 282 3.96 6.01 14.69
N TYR A 283 3.34 7.13 15.08
CA TYR A 283 1.98 7.47 14.65
C TYR A 283 1.92 7.84 13.14
N PRO A 284 0.89 7.40 12.40
CA PRO A 284 -0.29 6.63 12.84
C PRO A 284 -0.12 5.11 12.77
N LEU A 285 1.09 4.60 12.54
CA LEU A 285 1.32 3.17 12.32
C LEU A 285 1.31 2.37 13.63
N ASP A 286 1.58 2.98 14.79
CA ASP A 286 1.54 2.33 16.11
C ASP A 286 0.26 2.62 16.92
N GLN A 287 -0.81 3.04 16.25
CA GLN A 287 -2.04 3.53 16.90
C GLN A 287 -2.84 2.48 17.71
N ASP A 288 -2.64 1.19 17.42
CA ASP A 288 -3.32 0.09 18.09
C ASP A 288 -2.45 -1.18 18.11
N PHE A 289 -2.82 -2.15 18.96
CA PHE A 289 -2.09 -3.40 19.13
C PHE A 289 -2.13 -4.30 17.89
N TYR A 290 -3.15 -4.18 17.04
CA TYR A 290 -3.24 -4.97 15.81
C TYR A 290 -2.13 -4.55 14.83
N GLN A 291 -1.87 -3.25 14.69
CA GLN A 291 -0.81 -2.77 13.82
C GLN A 291 0.59 -3.14 14.35
N THR A 292 0.82 -3.15 15.66
CA THR A 292 2.16 -3.38 16.26
C THR A 292 2.73 -4.76 15.98
N VAL A 293 1.87 -5.75 15.68
CA VAL A 293 2.29 -7.09 15.23
C VAL A 293 3.21 -7.02 14.01
N LYS A 294 3.06 -6.02 13.13
CA LYS A 294 3.93 -5.86 11.95
C LYS A 294 5.39 -5.64 12.34
N GLY A 295 5.66 -4.77 13.30
CA GLY A 295 7.00 -4.49 13.82
C GLY A 295 7.61 -5.71 14.51
N MET A 296 6.79 -6.45 15.27
CA MET A 296 7.19 -7.69 15.94
C MET A 296 7.59 -8.77 14.92
N VAL A 297 6.72 -9.05 13.94
CA VAL A 297 6.98 -10.08 12.91
C VAL A 297 8.16 -9.70 12.03
N SER A 298 8.33 -8.42 11.71
CA SER A 298 9.47 -7.94 10.90
C SER A 298 10.82 -8.11 11.61
N ALA A 299 10.83 -8.18 12.94
CA ALA A 299 12.02 -8.43 13.74
C ALA A 299 12.37 -9.92 13.89
N LEU A 300 11.44 -10.85 13.57
CA LEU A 300 11.67 -12.29 13.74
C LEU A 300 12.92 -12.83 13.02
N PRO A 301 13.25 -12.42 11.78
CA PRO A 301 14.49 -12.87 11.13
C PRO A 301 15.78 -12.36 11.78
N ALA A 302 15.68 -11.42 12.72
CA ALA A 302 16.81 -10.80 13.41
C ALA A 302 17.05 -11.40 14.80
N VAL A 303 16.14 -12.21 15.34
CA VAL A 303 16.21 -12.76 16.70
C VAL A 303 16.51 -14.25 16.69
N LYS A 304 17.40 -14.70 17.58
CA LYS A 304 17.69 -16.12 17.77
C LYS A 304 16.45 -16.85 18.26
N ARG A 305 16.37 -18.15 17.97
CA ARG A 305 15.35 -19.02 18.57
C ARG A 305 15.45 -18.99 20.11
N GLY A 306 14.36 -18.58 20.76
CA GLY A 306 14.29 -18.41 22.22
C GLY A 306 14.78 -17.06 22.74
N GLY A 307 15.17 -16.14 21.86
CA GLY A 307 15.49 -14.75 22.21
C GLY A 307 14.25 -13.89 22.44
N THR A 308 14.49 -12.60 22.69
CA THR A 308 13.47 -11.61 23.10
C THR A 308 13.29 -10.51 22.05
N ILE A 309 12.04 -10.12 21.81
CA ILE A 309 11.65 -8.91 21.07
C ILE A 309 10.99 -7.95 22.05
#